data_AF-A0A9N8MNH6-F1
#
_entry.id   AF-A0A9N8MNH6-F1
#
_cell.length_a   1.000
_cell.length_b   1.000
_cell.length_c   1.000
_cell.angle_alpha   90.00
_cell.angle_beta   90.00
_cell.angle_gamma   90.00
#
_symmetry.space_group_name_H-M   'P 1'
#
loop_
_entity.id
_entity.type
_entity.pdbx_description
1 polymer ?
#
loop_
_entity_poly.entity_id
_entity_poly.type
_entity_poly.pdbx_seq_one_letter_code
_entity_poly.pdbx_strand_id
1 'polypeptide(L)'
;MIAGRAKKYAIEIYERLESLGYEVQIFRMNSATMRVPQARERIFFIARKKNLEFPDLQLDFKESPVYFGEIVDRNSTSHPHLRPSIVERRPYVEFGDQNLKFADAKYRNLNTYNAFFSTYILYDNIVAPTLTSS
;
A
#
# COMPACT_ATOMS: atom_id res chain seq x y z
N MET A 1 -0.23 -8.33 10.18
CA MET A 1 0.65 -8.97 11.20
C MET A 1 2.07 -8.52 10.90
N ILE A 2 2.82 -8.02 11.89
CA ILE A 2 4.23 -7.64 11.72
C ILE A 2 5.03 -8.91 11.43
N ALA A 3 5.47 -9.12 10.19
CA ALA A 3 6.12 -10.36 9.76
C ALA A 3 7.63 -10.34 10.03
N GLY A 4 8.17 -11.47 10.53
CA GLY A 4 9.61 -11.73 10.61
C GLY A 4 10.41 -10.76 11.50
N ARG A 5 11.57 -10.31 11.01
CA ARG A 5 12.53 -9.44 11.73
C ARG A 5 11.92 -8.11 12.22
N ALA A 6 10.88 -7.62 11.55
CA ALA A 6 10.18 -6.40 11.95
C ALA A 6 9.46 -6.55 13.31
N LYS A 7 9.10 -7.77 13.73
CA LYS A 7 8.45 -8.01 15.02
C LYS A 7 9.40 -7.75 16.18
N LYS A 8 10.65 -8.23 16.07
CA LYS A 8 11.68 -7.98 17.09
C LYS A 8 11.95 -6.48 17.22
N TYR A 9 12.10 -5.79 16.09
CA TYR A 9 12.29 -4.34 16.08
C TYR A 9 11.11 -3.56 16.70
N ALA A 10 9.87 -3.99 16.44
CA ALA A 10 8.70 -3.38 17.06
C ALA A 10 8.65 -3.57 18.59
N ILE A 11 9.07 -4.74 19.07
CA ILE A 11 9.20 -5.02 20.51
C ILE A 11 10.29 -4.14 21.14
N GLU A 12 11.46 -4.04 20.51
CA GLU A 12 12.56 -3.19 21.00
C GLU A 12 12.17 -1.71 21.07
N ILE A 13 11.42 -1.20 20.08
CA ILE A 13 10.88 0.17 20.13
C ILE A 13 9.91 0.33 21.30
N TYR A 14 8.98 -0.63 21.48
CA TYR A 14 8.00 -0.60 22.55
C TYR A 14 8.68 -0.56 23.93
N GLU A 15 9.61 -1.49 24.18
CA GLU A 15 10.34 -1.60 25.45
C GLU A 15 11.18 -0.34 25.73
N ARG A 16 11.82 0.22 24.70
CA ARG A 16 12.61 1.44 24.85
C ARG A 16 11.74 2.66 25.17
N LEU A 17 10.56 2.78 24.57
CA LEU A 17 9.63 3.85 24.90
C LEU A 17 9.03 3.67 26.29
N GLU A 18 8.69 2.44 26.67
CA GLU A 18 8.15 2.13 27.99
C GLU A 18 9.14 2.46 29.11
N SER A 19 10.41 2.08 28.96
CA SER A 19 11.48 2.40 29.92
C SER A 19 11.74 3.90 30.06
N LEU A 20 11.41 4.70 29.05
CA LEU A 20 11.48 6.17 29.09
C LEU A 20 10.23 6.82 29.71
N GLY A 21 9.29 6.02 30.23
CA GLY A 21 8.08 6.51 30.90
C GLY A 21 6.93 6.82 29.95
N TYR A 22 6.90 6.21 28.77
CA TYR A 22 5.77 6.31 27.83
C TYR A 22 4.86 5.08 27.91
N GLU A 23 3.58 5.32 27.73
CA GLU A 23 2.59 4.30 27.39
C GLU A 23 2.42 4.28 25.88
N VAL A 24 2.55 3.11 25.25
CA VAL A 24 2.62 2.99 23.78
C VAL A 24 1.45 2.17 23.26
N GLN A 25 0.67 2.76 22.35
CA GLN A 25 -0.33 2.05 21.58
C GLN A 25 0.17 1.84 20.14
N ILE A 26 -0.04 0.66 19.58
CA ILE A 26 0.37 0.30 18.23
C ILE A 26 -0.86 0.14 17.34
N PHE A 27 -0.95 0.94 16.29
CA PHE A 27 -2.07 0.90 15.34
C PHE A 27 -1.59 0.45 13.97
N ARG A 28 -2.36 -0.44 13.33
CA ARG A 28 -2.20 -0.77 11.91
C ARG A 28 -3.32 -0.09 11.15
N MET A 29 -2.98 0.88 10.32
CA MET A 29 -3.95 1.70 9.60
C MET A 29 -3.74 1.60 8.11
N ASN A 30 -4.84 1.70 7.35
CA ASN A 30 -4.83 1.76 5.90
C ASN A 30 -5.50 3.07 5.45
N SER A 31 -4.78 3.90 4.70
CA SER A 31 -5.31 5.16 4.19
C SER A 31 -6.55 5.01 3.30
N ALA A 32 -6.78 3.83 2.72
CA ALA A 32 -7.99 3.52 1.96
C ALA A 32 -9.28 3.63 2.79
N THR A 33 -9.23 3.47 4.12
CA THR A 33 -10.40 3.61 5.01
C THR A 33 -10.50 5.01 5.64
N MET A 34 -9.74 5.96 5.11
CA MET A 34 -9.62 7.34 5.58
C MET A 34 -9.96 8.36 4.48
N ARG A 35 -10.74 7.97 3.46
CA ARG A 35 -11.12 8.81 2.31
C ARG A 35 -9.90 9.33 1.51
N VAL A 36 -8.79 8.59 1.51
CA VAL A 36 -7.62 8.89 0.69
C VAL A 36 -7.64 7.97 -0.54
N PRO A 37 -7.42 8.48 -1.77
CA PRO A 37 -7.43 7.69 -2.99
C PRO A 37 -6.14 6.85 -3.19
N GLN A 38 -5.59 6.33 -2.09
CA GLN A 38 -4.43 5.47 -2.09
C GLN A 38 -4.53 4.45 -0.95
N ALA A 39 -4.31 3.17 -1.26
CA ALA A 39 -4.18 2.10 -0.29
C ALA A 39 -2.73 1.98 0.18
N ARG A 40 -2.52 2.25 1.47
CA ARG A 40 -1.20 2.20 2.11
C ARG A 40 -1.37 1.76 3.55
N GLU A 41 -1.05 0.49 3.82
CA GLU A 41 -1.03 -0.04 5.19
C GLU A 41 0.26 0.37 5.88
N ARG A 42 0.16 1.01 7.04
CA ARG A 42 1.31 1.41 7.88
C ARG A 42 1.03 1.13 9.34
N ILE A 43 2.11 0.97 10.09
CA ILE A 43 2.08 0.75 11.53
C ILE A 43 2.55 2.03 12.21
N PHE A 44 1.77 2.48 13.16
CA PHE A 44 2.01 3.70 13.91
C PHE A 44 2.21 3.34 15.37
N PHE A 45 3.30 3.83 15.94
CA PHE A 45 3.57 3.77 17.37
C PHE A 45 3.18 5.11 17.96
N ILE A 46 2.19 5.14 18.83
CA ILE A 46 1.77 6.36 19.52
C ILE A 46 2.17 6.25 20.98
N ALA A 47 3.19 7.03 21.35
CA ALA A 47 3.74 7.07 22.70
C ALA A 47 3.18 8.29 23.45
N ARG A 48 2.52 8.04 24.57
CA ARG A 48 1.94 9.05 25.46
C ARG A 48 2.71 9.05 26.77
N LYS A 49 3.03 10.22 27.34
CA LYS A 49 3.80 10.29 28.58
C LYS A 49 2.91 9.84 29.75
N LYS A 50 3.34 8.83 30.53
CA LYS A 50 2.52 8.21 31.59
C LYS A 50 2.00 9.20 32.62
N ASN A 51 2.80 10.20 32.98
CA ASN A 51 2.44 11.21 33.98
C ASN A 51 1.39 12.24 33.52
N LEU A 52 0.98 12.20 32.24
CA LEU A 52 -0.07 13.07 31.71
C LEU A 52 -1.44 12.37 31.69
N GLU A 53 -1.50 11.08 32.05
CA GLU A 53 -2.75 10.31 32.25
C GLU A 53 -3.75 10.43 31.10
N PHE A 54 -3.25 10.47 29.86
CA PHE A 54 -4.12 10.55 28.69
C PHE A 54 -4.93 9.26 28.51
N PRO A 55 -6.21 9.34 28.10
CA PRO A 55 -7.01 8.16 27.79
C PRO A 55 -6.52 7.49 26.52
N ASP A 56 -6.76 6.18 26.42
CA ASP A 56 -6.42 5.38 25.24
C ASP A 56 -7.05 5.91 23.97
N LEU A 57 -6.23 6.01 22.92
CA LEU A 57 -6.69 6.41 21.60
C LEU A 57 -7.47 5.26 20.96
N GLN A 58 -8.58 5.61 20.33
CA GLN A 58 -9.36 4.73 19.47
C GLN A 58 -9.23 5.21 18.03
N LEU A 59 -8.32 4.60 17.27
CA LEU A 59 -8.09 4.91 15.87
C LEU A 59 -8.71 3.83 14.99
N ASP A 60 -10.01 3.93 14.74
CA ASP A 60 -10.80 3.01 13.90
C ASP A 60 -11.51 3.80 12.79
N PHE A 61 -10.81 4.00 11.67
CA PHE A 61 -11.32 4.74 10.52
C PHE A 61 -12.07 3.81 9.56
N LYS A 62 -13.33 4.13 9.27
CA LYS A 62 -14.26 3.34 8.43
C LYS A 62 -14.89 4.17 7.32
N GLU A 63 -14.18 5.18 6.85
CA GLU A 63 -14.65 5.99 5.72
C GLU A 63 -14.74 5.14 4.45
N SER A 64 -15.64 5.53 3.55
CA SER A 64 -15.74 4.90 2.24
C SER A 64 -14.45 5.08 1.44
N PRO A 65 -14.02 4.05 0.69
CA PRO A 65 -12.87 4.16 -0.19
C PRO A 65 -13.13 5.18 -1.30
N VAL A 66 -12.07 5.83 -1.78
CA VAL A 66 -12.09 6.60 -3.02
C VAL A 66 -11.46 5.73 -4.10
N TYR A 67 -12.28 5.28 -5.04
CA TYR A 67 -11.86 4.41 -6.12
C TYR A 67 -11.12 5.19 -7.21
N PHE A 68 -10.20 4.52 -7.92
CA PHE A 68 -9.42 5.13 -8.98
C PHE A 68 -10.30 5.72 -10.09
N GLY A 69 -11.41 5.06 -10.41
CA GLY A 69 -12.37 5.53 -11.41
C GLY A 69 -13.00 6.89 -11.08
N GLU A 70 -13.02 7.28 -9.81
CA GLU A 70 -13.55 8.58 -9.36
C GLU A 70 -12.55 9.74 -9.56
N ILE A 71 -11.26 9.42 -9.60
CA ILE A 71 -10.17 10.42 -9.63
C ILE A 71 -9.36 10.41 -10.92
N VAL A 72 -9.54 9.42 -11.79
CA VAL A 72 -8.76 9.26 -13.02
C VAL A 72 -9.07 10.38 -14.02
N ASP A 73 -8.04 11.12 -14.41
CA ASP A 73 -8.15 12.06 -15.54
C ASP A 73 -8.00 11.31 -16.86
N ARG A 74 -9.12 10.92 -17.45
CA ARG A 74 -9.16 10.19 -18.73
C ARG A 74 -8.84 11.06 -19.93
N ASN A 75 -8.93 12.38 -19.79
CA ASN A 75 -8.76 13.34 -20.88
C ASN A 75 -7.39 14.03 -20.81
N SER A 76 -6.54 13.64 -19.87
CA SER A 76 -5.18 14.15 -19.75
C SER A 76 -4.40 13.90 -21.03
N THR A 77 -3.94 14.98 -21.65
CA THR A 77 -3.11 14.98 -22.87
C THR A 77 -1.61 14.98 -22.55
N SER A 78 -1.23 15.08 -21.27
CA SER A 78 0.16 15.19 -20.83
C SER A 78 0.83 13.85 -20.55
N HIS A 79 0.10 12.73 -20.62
CA HIS A 79 0.68 11.43 -20.30
C HIS A 79 1.63 10.95 -21.40
N PRO A 80 2.87 10.57 -21.07
CA PRO A 80 3.76 9.95 -22.04
C PRO A 80 3.15 8.64 -22.53
N HIS A 81 3.49 8.27 -23.76
CA HIS A 81 3.13 6.95 -24.28
C HIS A 81 3.68 5.85 -23.39
N LEU A 82 2.96 4.72 -23.34
CA LEU A 82 3.42 3.52 -22.67
C LEU A 82 4.78 3.11 -23.24
N ARG A 83 5.70 2.69 -22.36
CA ARG A 83 6.99 2.14 -22.77
C ARG A 83 6.76 0.96 -23.74
N PRO A 84 7.54 0.80 -24.82
CA PRO A 84 7.30 -0.25 -25.82
C PRO A 84 7.15 -1.65 -25.22
N SER A 85 8.00 -1.98 -24.25
CA SER A 85 7.94 -3.27 -23.52
C SER A 85 6.60 -3.51 -22.80
N ILE A 86 5.93 -2.47 -22.31
CA ILE A 86 4.58 -2.57 -21.71
C ILE A 86 3.54 -2.82 -22.80
N VAL A 87 3.66 -2.14 -23.95
CA VAL A 87 2.73 -2.29 -25.08
C VAL A 87 2.71 -3.73 -25.58
N GLU A 88 3.87 -4.36 -25.74
CA GLU A 88 3.99 -5.75 -26.19
C GLU A 88 3.35 -6.77 -25.23
N ARG A 89 3.32 -6.46 -23.92
CA ARG A 89 2.75 -7.33 -22.88
C ARG A 89 1.26 -7.13 -22.67
N ARG A 90 0.73 -5.97 -23.06
CA ARG A 90 -0.68 -5.60 -22.86
C ARG A 90 -1.68 -6.65 -23.37
N PRO A 91 -1.48 -7.33 -24.52
CA PRO A 91 -2.41 -8.37 -24.99
C PRO A 91 -2.52 -9.59 -24.07
N TYR A 92 -1.55 -9.81 -23.17
CA TYR A 92 -1.52 -10.96 -22.25
C TYR A 92 -2.12 -10.66 -20.88
N VAL A 93 -2.61 -9.43 -20.67
CA VAL A 93 -3.28 -9.02 -19.44
C VAL A 93 -4.65 -9.67 -19.35
N GLU A 94 -4.94 -10.27 -18.20
CA GLU A 94 -6.27 -10.75 -17.86
C GLU A 94 -6.94 -9.84 -16.83
N PHE A 95 -8.27 -9.72 -16.91
CA PHE A 95 -9.02 -8.94 -15.94
C PHE A 95 -8.81 -9.49 -14.53
N GLY A 96 -8.44 -8.60 -13.61
CA GLY A 96 -8.08 -8.96 -12.24
C GLY A 96 -6.57 -9.08 -12.00
N ASP A 97 -5.74 -9.06 -13.05
CA ASP A 97 -4.29 -8.97 -12.88
C ASP A 97 -3.91 -7.72 -12.09
N GLN A 98 -3.19 -7.90 -10.98
CA GLN A 98 -2.77 -6.80 -10.11
C GLN A 98 -1.68 -5.91 -10.74
N ASN A 99 -0.80 -6.54 -11.51
CA ASN A 99 0.33 -5.90 -12.16
C ASN A 99 0.76 -6.75 -13.38
N LEU A 100 1.66 -6.21 -14.19
CA LEU A 100 2.09 -6.84 -15.44
C LEU A 100 2.96 -8.10 -15.28
N LYS A 101 3.25 -8.58 -14.05
CA LYS A 101 4.11 -9.77 -13.87
C LYS A 101 3.51 -11.02 -14.52
N PHE A 102 2.18 -11.16 -14.51
CA PHE A 102 1.49 -12.31 -15.09
C PHE A 102 1.51 -12.23 -16.61
N ALA A 103 1.26 -11.03 -17.17
CA ALA A 103 1.39 -10.76 -18.58
C ALA A 103 2.83 -10.97 -19.09
N ASP A 104 3.86 -10.56 -18.34
CA ASP A 104 5.28 -10.82 -18.68
C ASP A 104 5.60 -12.31 -18.71
N ALA A 105 5.12 -13.06 -17.70
CA ALA A 105 5.31 -14.51 -17.65
C ALA A 105 4.70 -15.20 -18.88
N LYS A 106 3.48 -14.82 -19.28
CA LYS A 106 2.82 -15.35 -20.49
C LYS A 106 3.56 -14.95 -21.77
N TYR A 107 3.90 -13.68 -21.92
CA TYR A 107 4.65 -13.15 -23.08
C TYR A 107 5.99 -13.89 -23.28
N ARG A 108 6.69 -14.22 -22.20
CA ARG A 108 8.00 -14.89 -22.23
C ARG A 108 7.94 -16.41 -22.09
N ASN A 109 6.73 -16.98 -21.98
CA ASN A 109 6.52 -18.41 -21.70
C ASN A 109 7.29 -18.91 -20.45
N LEU A 110 7.18 -18.18 -19.33
CA LEU A 110 7.83 -18.46 -18.06
C LEU A 110 6.84 -18.92 -16.99
N ASN A 111 7.33 -19.75 -16.08
CA ASN A 111 6.61 -20.16 -14.86
C ASN A 111 7.03 -19.35 -13.61
N THR A 112 7.74 -18.23 -13.80
CA THR A 112 8.25 -17.38 -12.71
C THR A 112 7.81 -15.94 -12.88
N TYR A 113 7.70 -15.20 -11.77
CA TYR A 113 7.15 -13.84 -11.72
C TYR A 113 8.17 -12.83 -11.18
N ASN A 114 9.31 -12.72 -11.86
CA ASN A 114 10.47 -11.97 -11.35
C ASN A 114 10.60 -10.54 -11.90
N ALA A 115 9.70 -10.11 -12.80
CA ALA A 115 9.72 -8.79 -13.43
C ALA A 115 8.32 -8.16 -13.40
N PHE A 116 8.25 -6.84 -13.60
CA PHE A 116 7.01 -6.05 -13.72
C PHE A 116 6.04 -6.12 -12.52
N PHE A 117 6.49 -6.62 -11.36
CA PHE A 117 5.68 -6.69 -10.14
C PHE A 117 5.39 -5.31 -9.52
N SER A 118 6.13 -4.26 -9.90
CA SER A 118 5.85 -2.87 -9.54
C SER A 118 5.02 -2.11 -10.58
N THR A 119 4.77 -2.69 -11.76
CA THR A 119 3.96 -2.07 -12.81
C THR A 119 2.49 -2.45 -12.64
N TYR A 120 1.82 -1.77 -11.72
CA TYR A 120 0.43 -2.02 -11.37
C TYR A 120 -0.55 -1.68 -12.49
N ILE A 121 -1.62 -2.45 -12.56
CA ILE A 121 -2.77 -2.19 -13.41
C ILE A 121 -3.85 -1.56 -12.52
N LEU A 122 -4.33 -0.38 -12.90
CA LEU A 122 -5.35 0.36 -12.15
C LEU A 122 -6.71 0.16 -12.81
N TYR A 123 -7.58 -0.60 -12.14
CA TYR A 123 -8.99 -0.72 -12.49
C TYR A 123 -9.82 0.37 -11.81
N ASP A 124 -10.94 0.73 -12.41
CA ASP A 124 -11.78 1.82 -11.91
C ASP A 124 -12.36 1.52 -10.53
N ASN A 125 -12.57 0.26 -10.19
CA ASN A 125 -13.19 -0.21 -8.95
C ASN A 125 -12.17 -0.57 -7.85
N ILE A 126 -10.90 -0.17 -7.98
CA ILE A 126 -9.89 -0.38 -6.94
C ILE A 126 -9.38 0.95 -6.39
N VAL A 127 -8.96 0.96 -5.12
CA VAL A 127 -8.18 2.07 -4.56
C VAL A 127 -6.74 1.93 -5.03
N ALA A 128 -6.14 3.00 -5.56
CA ALA A 128 -4.80 2.95 -6.11
C ALA A 128 -3.78 2.40 -5.07
N PRO A 129 -2.98 1.37 -5.40
CA PRO A 129 -2.00 0.83 -4.47
C PRO A 129 -0.83 1.80 -4.26
N THR A 130 0.00 1.50 -3.27
CA THR A 130 1.28 2.22 -3.09
C THR A 130 2.20 1.97 -4.28
N LEU A 131 2.56 3.03 -5.00
CA LEU A 131 3.60 2.97 -6.05
C LEU A 131 4.97 2.79 -5.37
N THR A 132 5.67 1.71 -5.70
CA THR A 132 6.92 1.31 -5.06
C THR A 132 8.17 1.75 -5.84
N SER A 133 8.01 2.24 -7.07
CA SER A 133 9.09 2.75 -7.93
C SER A 133 8.52 3.64 -9.04
N SER A 134 9.32 4.59 -9.55
CA SER A 134 9.03 5.43 -10.73
C SER A 134 9.61 4.83 -12.02
#